data_AF-I2Q6K2-F1
#
_entry.id   AF-I2Q6K2-F1
#
_cell.length_a   1.000
_cell.length_b   1.000
_cell.length_c   1.000
_cell.angle_alpha   90.00
_cell.angle_beta   90.00
_cell.angle_gamma   90.00
#
_symmetry.space_group_name_H-M   'P 1'
#
loop_
_entity.id
_entity.type
_entity.pdbx_description
1 polymer ?
#
loop_
_entity_poly.entity_id
_entity_poly.type
_entity_poly.pdbx_seq_one_letter_code
_entity_poly.pdbx_strand_id
1 'polypeptide(L)'
;MANNQDKIPADDTDRLKRIAFWYWEYMRRNPSYLRFWEVFERYHAFFKSIDIFDSMQTKEYLDEMFEYLSTHHTRAEIRYTPFRRRVEANHGERAGKLFFKYGFLSCGFEKKFRRILKDPTAGLDSHEAFDKLLDGKTVVFETNDIIDMSALGRFNKSWLISVDGDSPLNFHYNLKRTNSIQISPKGILDHPSKVGQEIHALNLTNKAVESLFEKQNVEDETFQSFYKLNMSGKHINSSNTMRLAMLWLWDNAHKDPSKPQSFDAVYPLLKEKVEKAGMSDGVWEQIMTRQKRIREYYASTDFCIQNYTITSLKK
;
A
#
# COMPACT_ATOMS: atom_id res chain seq x y z
N MET A 1 16.10 -17.10 -29.22
CA MET A 1 15.59 -18.39 -28.69
C MET A 1 14.55 -18.06 -27.64
N ALA A 2 13.30 -18.42 -27.87
CA ALA A 2 12.20 -18.13 -26.96
C ALA A 2 12.33 -19.01 -25.71
N ASN A 3 12.59 -18.40 -24.56
CA ASN A 3 12.43 -19.09 -23.28
C ASN A 3 10.93 -19.33 -23.08
N ASN A 4 10.49 -20.53 -23.49
CA ASN A 4 9.29 -21.19 -23.00
C ASN A 4 9.51 -21.54 -21.51
N GLN A 5 9.58 -20.52 -20.65
CA GLN A 5 9.11 -20.73 -19.29
C GLN A 5 7.60 -20.89 -19.45
N ASP A 6 7.15 -22.13 -19.28
CA ASP A 6 5.75 -22.49 -19.22
C ASP A 6 4.97 -21.39 -18.51
N LYS A 7 3.90 -20.90 -19.17
CA LYS A 7 2.93 -20.02 -18.53
C LYS A 7 2.22 -20.83 -17.45
N ILE A 8 2.90 -21.02 -16.31
CA ILE A 8 2.27 -21.40 -15.06
C ILE A 8 1.15 -20.38 -14.89
N PRO A 9 -0.12 -20.81 -14.84
CA PRO A 9 -1.22 -19.91 -14.54
C PRO A 9 -0.87 -19.20 -13.25
N ALA A 10 -0.68 -17.87 -13.31
CA ALA A 10 -0.44 -17.09 -12.10
C ALA A 10 -1.62 -17.37 -11.17
N ASP A 11 -1.33 -17.94 -10.01
CA ASP A 11 -2.37 -18.26 -9.06
C ASP A 11 -2.90 -16.95 -8.43
N ASP A 12 -3.92 -17.11 -7.61
CA ASP A 12 -4.53 -16.00 -6.91
C ASP A 12 -3.53 -15.27 -5.98
N THR A 13 -2.56 -16.00 -5.42
CA THR A 13 -1.50 -15.46 -4.55
C THR A 13 -0.53 -14.57 -5.32
N ASP A 14 -0.05 -15.02 -6.48
CA ASP A 14 0.87 -14.28 -7.35
C ASP A 14 0.27 -12.92 -7.78
N ARG A 15 -1.04 -12.91 -8.06
CA ARG A 15 -1.72 -11.67 -8.41
C ARG A 15 -1.84 -10.72 -7.21
N LEU A 16 -2.04 -11.22 -5.98
CA LEU A 16 -2.01 -10.38 -4.78
C LEU A 16 -0.68 -9.66 -4.63
N LYS A 17 0.41 -10.44 -4.70
CA LYS A 17 1.78 -9.93 -4.56
C LYS A 17 2.08 -8.84 -5.58
N ARG A 18 1.62 -9.00 -6.83
CA ARG A 18 1.75 -7.99 -7.89
C ARG A 18 0.96 -6.72 -7.61
N ILE A 19 -0.24 -6.85 -7.08
CA ILE A 19 -1.10 -5.70 -6.78
C ILE A 19 -0.56 -4.93 -5.59
N ALA A 20 -0.16 -5.63 -4.53
CA ALA A 20 0.49 -5.05 -3.36
C ALA A 20 1.78 -4.32 -3.74
N PHE A 21 2.58 -4.91 -4.64
CA PHE A 21 3.75 -4.27 -5.23
C PHE A 21 3.41 -2.94 -5.89
N TRP A 22 2.49 -2.92 -6.87
CA TRP A 22 2.15 -1.68 -7.58
C TRP A 22 1.48 -0.65 -6.68
N TYR A 23 0.67 -1.11 -5.72
CA TYR A 23 0.06 -0.26 -4.72
C TYR A 23 1.11 0.50 -3.91
N TRP A 24 2.13 -0.22 -3.45
CA TRP A 24 3.24 0.37 -2.76
C TRP A 24 4.07 1.31 -3.65
N GLU A 25 4.41 0.91 -4.87
CA GLU A 25 5.18 1.74 -5.81
C GLU A 25 4.51 3.09 -6.09
N TYR A 26 3.17 3.14 -6.12
CA TYR A 26 2.45 4.40 -6.27
C TYR A 26 2.40 5.20 -4.98
N MET A 27 2.15 4.53 -3.85
CA MET A 27 2.07 5.21 -2.56
C MET A 27 3.39 5.86 -2.14
N ARG A 28 4.51 5.16 -2.31
CA ARG A 28 5.84 5.63 -1.86
C ARG A 28 6.30 6.89 -2.59
N ARG A 29 5.76 7.15 -3.79
CA ARG A 29 6.01 8.34 -4.60
C ARG A 29 5.08 9.51 -4.29
N ASN A 30 4.04 9.30 -3.49
CA ASN A 30 3.08 10.34 -3.23
C ASN A 30 3.71 11.48 -2.39
N PRO A 31 3.57 12.75 -2.78
CA PRO A 31 4.15 13.89 -2.07
C PRO A 31 3.71 14.01 -0.60
N SER A 32 2.47 13.66 -0.27
CA SER A 32 2.03 13.65 1.12
C SER A 32 2.65 12.51 1.92
N TYR A 33 2.91 11.35 1.31
CA TYR A 33 3.59 10.25 2.00
C TYR A 33 5.00 10.69 2.37
N LEU A 34 5.73 11.26 1.40
CA LEU A 34 7.08 11.78 1.58
C LEU A 34 7.15 12.87 2.66
N ARG A 35 6.20 13.82 2.67
CA ARG A 35 6.12 14.84 3.75
C ARG A 35 5.91 14.23 5.13
N PHE A 36 5.10 13.19 5.25
CA PHE A 36 4.95 12.49 6.52
C PHE A 36 6.25 11.79 6.91
N TRP A 37 6.91 11.12 5.96
CA TRP A 37 8.19 10.47 6.16
C TRP A 37 9.27 11.44 6.66
N GLU A 38 9.40 12.62 6.06
CA GLU A 38 10.32 13.67 6.54
C GLU A 38 10.04 14.10 7.99
N VAL A 39 8.78 14.09 8.41
CA VAL A 39 8.44 14.34 9.81
C VAL A 39 8.90 13.18 10.69
N PHE A 40 8.62 11.93 10.29
CA PHE A 40 9.06 10.72 11.01
C PHE A 40 10.57 10.66 11.16
N GLU A 41 11.34 10.95 10.12
CA GLU A 41 12.81 10.98 10.12
C GLU A 41 13.36 11.90 11.23
N ARG A 42 12.73 13.05 11.47
CA ARG A 42 13.13 13.95 12.57
C ARG A 42 12.90 13.33 13.96
N TYR A 43 11.82 12.58 14.12
CA TYR A 43 11.58 11.84 15.37
C TYR A 43 12.52 10.64 15.51
N HIS A 44 12.74 9.89 14.43
CA HIS A 44 13.68 8.77 14.40
C HIS A 44 15.09 9.24 14.74
N ALA A 45 15.58 10.32 14.12
CA ALA A 45 16.88 10.92 14.43
C ALA A 45 16.98 11.35 15.90
N PHE A 46 15.92 11.96 16.46
CA PHE A 46 15.88 12.30 17.88
C PHE A 46 15.98 11.06 18.77
N PHE A 47 15.15 10.03 18.54
CA PHE A 47 15.17 8.81 19.36
C PHE A 47 16.46 8.01 19.21
N LYS A 48 17.11 8.06 18.03
CA LYS A 48 18.46 7.51 17.82
C LYS A 48 19.49 8.28 18.63
N SER A 49 19.39 9.62 18.69
CA SER A 49 20.34 10.45 19.45
C SER A 49 20.30 10.26 20.97
N ILE A 50 19.22 9.69 21.50
CA ILE A 50 19.08 9.35 22.92
C ILE A 50 19.08 7.84 23.17
N ASP A 51 19.47 7.05 22.17
CA ASP A 51 19.66 5.59 22.25
C ASP A 51 18.41 4.79 22.68
N ILE A 52 17.21 5.24 22.26
CA ILE A 52 15.97 4.50 22.52
C ILE A 52 15.30 3.96 21.26
N PHE A 53 15.73 4.40 20.08
CA PHE A 53 15.05 4.07 18.83
C PHE A 53 15.00 2.55 18.58
N ASP A 54 16.11 1.85 18.77
CA ASP A 54 16.19 0.41 18.55
C ASP A 54 15.31 -0.35 19.55
N SER A 55 15.28 0.08 20.82
CA SER A 55 14.35 -0.44 21.82
C SER A 55 12.89 -0.30 21.37
N MET A 56 12.52 0.83 20.76
CA MET A 56 11.16 1.03 20.22
C MET A 56 10.82 0.13 19.01
N GLN A 57 11.80 -0.55 18.41
CA GLN A 57 11.59 -1.53 17.33
C GLN A 57 11.51 -2.98 17.83
N THR A 58 11.69 -3.20 19.14
CA THR A 58 11.70 -4.55 19.72
C THR A 58 10.29 -5.09 19.94
N LYS A 59 10.17 -6.42 19.97
CA LYS A 59 8.92 -7.11 20.31
C LYS A 59 8.52 -6.80 21.75
N GLU A 60 9.49 -6.76 22.66
CA GLU A 60 9.30 -6.48 24.08
C GLU A 60 8.64 -5.12 24.30
N TYR A 61 9.06 -4.10 23.54
CA TYR A 61 8.40 -2.79 23.55
C TYR A 61 6.95 -2.86 23.07
N LEU A 62 6.69 -3.62 22.00
CA LEU A 62 5.35 -3.76 21.42
C LEU A 62 4.42 -4.49 22.38
N ASP A 63 4.87 -5.57 23.00
CA ASP A 63 4.12 -6.35 23.98
C ASP A 63 3.77 -5.50 25.21
N GLU A 64 4.75 -4.77 25.76
CA GLU A 64 4.52 -3.85 26.88
C GLU A 64 3.45 -2.79 26.55
N MET A 65 3.56 -2.17 25.37
CA MET A 65 2.62 -1.15 24.94
C MET A 65 1.22 -1.73 24.68
N PHE A 66 1.14 -2.94 24.11
CA PHE A 66 -0.13 -3.61 23.83
C PHE A 66 -0.85 -4.04 25.11
N GLU A 67 -0.14 -4.71 26.02
CA GLU A 67 -0.67 -5.13 27.31
C GLU A 67 -1.20 -3.93 28.10
N TYR A 68 -0.41 -2.85 28.16
CA TYR A 68 -0.83 -1.63 28.86
C TYR A 68 -2.07 -0.98 28.22
N LEU A 69 -2.11 -0.85 26.90
CA LEU A 69 -3.24 -0.23 26.20
C LEU A 69 -4.51 -1.10 26.20
N SER A 70 -4.39 -2.42 26.36
CA SER A 70 -5.53 -3.34 26.47
C SER A 70 -6.27 -3.24 27.81
N THR A 71 -5.60 -2.75 28.85
CA THR A 71 -6.12 -2.68 30.23
C THR A 71 -6.41 -1.25 30.70
N HIS A 72 -5.96 -0.24 29.96
CA HIS A 72 -6.08 1.17 30.32
C HIS A 72 -6.77 1.99 29.23
N HIS A 73 -7.85 2.68 29.58
CA HIS A 73 -8.74 3.32 28.59
C HIS A 73 -8.97 4.80 28.84
N THR A 74 -8.53 5.36 29.97
CA THR A 74 -8.71 6.79 30.24
C THR A 74 -7.65 7.62 29.53
N ARG A 75 -7.98 8.89 29.24
CA ARG A 75 -7.03 9.85 28.65
C ARG A 75 -5.79 10.06 29.52
N ALA A 76 -5.93 9.98 30.84
CA ALA A 76 -4.82 10.16 31.76
C ALA A 76 -3.85 8.97 31.72
N GLU A 77 -4.37 7.74 31.66
CA GLU A 77 -3.56 6.53 31.64
C GLU A 77 -2.80 6.37 30.32
N ILE A 78 -3.47 6.60 29.18
CA ILE A 78 -2.86 6.55 27.85
C ILE A 78 -1.81 7.66 27.70
N ARG A 79 -2.02 8.82 28.35
CA ARG A 79 -1.06 9.91 28.32
C ARG A 79 0.26 9.53 28.98
N TYR A 80 0.26 8.71 30.02
CA TYR A 80 1.46 8.40 30.80
C TYR A 80 1.75 6.90 30.80
N THR A 81 1.96 6.32 29.61
CA THR A 81 2.38 4.91 29.49
C THR A 81 3.69 4.65 30.24
N PRO A 82 3.94 3.42 30.70
CA PRO A 82 5.15 3.09 31.46
C PRO A 82 6.41 3.41 30.66
N PHE A 83 6.44 3.08 29.37
CA PHE A 83 7.53 3.47 28.46
C PHE A 83 7.73 4.98 28.42
N ARG A 84 6.67 5.78 28.27
CA ARG A 84 6.79 7.25 28.28
C ARG A 84 7.39 7.75 29.59
N ARG A 85 6.92 7.23 30.74
CA ARG A 85 7.45 7.62 32.06
C ARG A 85 8.93 7.31 32.18
N ARG A 86 9.38 6.16 31.67
CA ARG A 86 10.82 5.81 31.63
C ARG A 86 11.61 6.75 30.74
N VAL A 87 11.09 7.09 29.55
CA VAL A 87 11.71 8.07 28.66
C VAL A 87 11.82 9.45 29.33
N GLU A 88 10.79 9.89 30.05
CA GLU A 88 10.81 11.16 30.80
C GLU A 88 11.80 11.13 31.96
N ALA A 89 11.87 10.02 32.70
CA ALA A 89 12.80 9.86 33.81
C ALA A 89 14.27 9.85 33.36
N ASN A 90 14.56 9.17 32.24
CA ASN A 90 15.92 8.95 31.76
C ASN A 90 16.43 10.08 30.84
N HIS A 91 15.54 10.73 30.09
CA HIS A 91 15.92 11.69 29.03
C HIS A 91 15.17 13.04 29.12
N GLY A 92 14.41 13.24 30.21
CA GLY A 92 13.72 14.49 30.52
C GLY A 92 12.33 14.63 29.88
N GLU A 93 11.54 15.58 30.40
CA GLU A 93 10.14 15.81 30.02
C GLU A 93 9.96 16.07 28.51
N ARG A 94 10.95 16.70 27.86
CA ARG A 94 10.94 16.94 26.41
C ARG A 94 10.90 15.63 25.62
N ALA A 95 11.67 14.62 26.04
CA ALA A 95 11.72 13.33 25.35
C ALA A 95 10.37 12.60 25.44
N GLY A 96 9.72 12.61 26.60
CA GLY A 96 8.38 12.03 26.75
C GLY A 96 7.31 12.75 25.95
N LYS A 97 7.36 14.09 25.89
CA LYS A 97 6.46 14.88 25.02
C LYS A 97 6.65 14.50 23.55
N LEU A 98 7.89 14.30 23.10
CA LEU A 98 8.19 13.88 21.73
C LEU A 98 7.73 12.44 21.46
N PHE A 99 7.92 11.51 22.40
CA PHE A 99 7.39 10.14 22.32
C PHE A 99 5.86 10.13 22.18
N PHE A 100 5.17 10.91 23.01
CA PHE A 100 3.72 11.04 22.92
C PHE A 100 3.29 11.57 21.55
N LYS A 101 3.92 12.66 21.06
CA LYS A 101 3.64 13.21 19.71
C LYS A 101 3.92 12.21 18.59
N TYR A 102 5.00 11.43 18.70
CA TYR A 102 5.34 10.37 17.76
C TYR A 102 4.22 9.33 17.66
N GLY A 103 3.66 8.89 18.79
CA GLY A 103 2.49 8.00 18.80
C GLY A 103 1.28 8.56 18.04
N PHE A 104 0.91 9.82 18.27
CA PHE A 104 -0.19 10.45 17.51
C PHE A 104 0.12 10.57 16.02
N LEU A 105 1.37 10.88 15.67
CA LEU A 105 1.80 10.95 14.29
C LEU A 105 1.67 9.58 13.61
N SER A 106 2.11 8.50 14.27
CA SER A 106 1.93 7.11 13.82
C SER A 106 0.46 6.75 13.62
N CYS A 107 -0.40 7.04 14.59
CA CYS A 107 -1.83 6.80 14.45
C CYS A 107 -2.48 7.64 13.34
N GLY A 108 -2.06 8.91 13.19
CA GLY A 108 -2.56 9.80 12.15
C GLY A 108 -2.12 9.35 10.76
N PHE A 109 -0.88 8.91 10.63
CA PHE A 109 -0.32 8.31 9.42
C PHE A 109 -1.11 7.07 9.03
N GLU A 110 -1.27 6.11 9.94
CA GLU A 110 -2.01 4.88 9.67
C GLU A 110 -3.48 5.17 9.34
N LYS A 111 -4.12 6.15 9.97
CA LYS A 111 -5.49 6.55 9.59
C LYS A 111 -5.58 7.13 8.18
N LYS A 112 -4.56 7.91 7.77
CA LYS A 112 -4.53 8.58 6.46
C LYS A 112 -4.17 7.62 5.34
N PHE A 113 -3.08 6.87 5.51
CA PHE A 113 -2.52 5.99 4.50
C PHE A 113 -2.83 4.52 4.78
N ARG A 114 -3.74 4.19 5.71
CA ARG A 114 -4.25 2.84 6.01
C ARG A 114 -3.19 1.74 5.95
N ARG A 115 -1.98 2.03 6.43
CA ARG A 115 -0.86 1.10 6.45
C ARG A 115 0.10 1.47 7.56
N ILE A 116 0.94 0.51 7.91
CA ILE A 116 2.10 0.74 8.73
C ILE A 116 3.13 1.53 7.91
N LEU A 117 3.83 2.45 8.58
CA LEU A 117 4.92 3.23 8.02
C LEU A 117 5.97 2.31 7.40
N LYS A 118 6.42 2.63 6.19
CA LYS A 118 7.46 1.91 5.46
C LYS A 118 8.39 2.94 4.83
N ASP A 119 9.69 2.67 4.81
CA ASP A 119 10.66 3.55 4.19
C ASP A 119 10.34 3.71 2.68
N PRO A 120 10.11 4.93 2.18
CA PRO A 120 9.77 5.15 0.77
C PRO A 120 10.90 4.79 -0.20
N THR A 121 12.14 4.62 0.28
CA THR A 121 13.28 4.12 -0.52
C THR A 121 13.20 2.62 -0.78
N ALA A 122 12.48 1.87 0.06
CA ALA A 122 12.32 0.43 -0.07
C ALA A 122 11.34 0.08 -1.21
N GLY A 123 11.79 0.07 -2.46
CA GLY A 123 10.96 -0.26 -3.62
C GLY A 123 11.77 -0.35 -4.91
N LEU A 124 11.08 -0.38 -6.05
CA LEU A 124 11.70 -0.49 -7.36
C LEU A 124 12.31 0.86 -7.80
N ASP A 125 13.61 0.87 -8.11
CA ASP A 125 14.21 1.95 -8.91
C ASP A 125 13.69 1.83 -10.35
N SER A 126 12.88 2.80 -10.77
CA SER A 126 12.25 2.76 -12.09
C SER A 126 13.25 2.94 -13.22
N HIS A 127 14.36 3.65 -13.01
CA HIS A 127 15.40 3.84 -14.02
C HIS A 127 16.18 2.55 -14.22
N GLU A 128 16.66 1.94 -13.13
CA GLU A 128 17.40 0.68 -13.19
C GLU A 128 16.53 -0.45 -13.77
N ALA A 129 15.28 -0.55 -13.32
CA ALA A 129 14.35 -1.56 -13.80
C ALA A 129 13.98 -1.37 -15.27
N PHE A 130 13.83 -0.11 -15.71
CA PHE A 130 13.55 0.18 -17.12
C PHE A 130 14.74 -0.16 -18.01
N ASP A 131 15.96 0.14 -17.59
CA ASP A 131 17.18 -0.25 -18.31
C ASP A 131 17.32 -1.77 -18.41
N LYS A 132 17.07 -2.49 -17.31
CA LYS A 132 17.03 -3.97 -17.32
C LYS A 132 16.01 -4.51 -18.32
N LEU A 133 14.81 -3.95 -18.38
CA LEU A 133 13.80 -4.38 -19.35
C LEU A 133 14.22 -4.13 -20.79
N LEU A 134 14.84 -2.98 -21.08
CA LEU A 134 15.33 -2.64 -22.41
C LEU A 134 16.50 -3.52 -22.85
N ASP A 135 17.33 -3.98 -21.91
CA ASP A 135 18.37 -4.99 -22.12
C ASP A 135 17.80 -6.42 -22.33
N GLY A 136 16.48 -6.59 -22.31
CA GLY A 136 15.83 -7.91 -22.39
C GLY A 136 15.94 -8.76 -21.13
N LYS A 137 16.32 -8.16 -19.99
CA LYS A 137 16.42 -8.86 -18.69
C LYS A 137 15.07 -8.88 -17.98
N THR A 138 14.85 -9.92 -17.18
CA THR A 138 13.63 -10.09 -16.39
C THR A 138 13.61 -9.11 -15.21
N VAL A 139 12.46 -8.44 -15.02
CA VAL A 139 12.18 -7.62 -13.84
C VAL A 139 11.01 -8.25 -13.08
N VAL A 140 11.18 -8.38 -11.77
CA VAL A 140 10.16 -8.93 -10.86
C VAL A 140 9.24 -7.79 -10.41
N PHE A 141 7.94 -8.01 -10.53
CA PHE A 141 6.90 -7.01 -10.22
C PHE A 141 5.95 -7.52 -9.14
N GLU A 142 6.50 -8.13 -8.11
CA GLU A 142 5.75 -8.73 -7.01
C GLU A 142 6.48 -8.49 -5.69
N THR A 143 5.72 -8.47 -4.60
CA THR A 143 6.27 -8.28 -3.25
C THR A 143 6.07 -9.56 -2.44
N ASN A 144 7.08 -9.92 -1.65
CA ASN A 144 6.94 -10.90 -0.57
C ASN A 144 6.77 -10.21 0.80
N ASP A 145 6.66 -8.88 0.82
CA ASP A 145 6.46 -8.11 2.03
C ASP A 145 5.00 -8.20 2.50
N ILE A 146 4.81 -8.77 3.68
CA ILE A 146 3.50 -8.95 4.31
C ILE A 146 2.86 -7.60 4.68
N ILE A 147 3.68 -6.56 4.92
CA ILE A 147 3.17 -5.20 5.17
C ILE A 147 2.48 -4.65 3.92
N ASP A 148 3.07 -4.85 2.74
CA ASP A 148 2.45 -4.40 1.48
C ASP A 148 1.15 -5.17 1.19
N MET A 149 1.15 -6.47 1.45
CA MET A 149 -0.05 -7.30 1.29
C MET A 149 -1.14 -6.89 2.29
N SER A 150 -0.83 -6.71 3.57
CA SER A 150 -1.78 -6.31 4.61
C SER A 150 -2.36 -4.91 4.41
N ALA A 151 -1.60 -3.98 3.84
CA ALA A 151 -2.06 -2.62 3.54
C ALA A 151 -3.31 -2.63 2.65
N LEU A 152 -3.40 -3.56 1.69
CA LEU A 152 -4.58 -3.71 0.83
C LEU A 152 -5.88 -4.00 1.61
N GLY A 153 -5.78 -4.67 2.76
CA GLY A 153 -6.93 -4.98 3.62
C GLY A 153 -7.40 -3.78 4.41
N ARG A 154 -6.44 -3.01 4.92
CA ARG A 154 -6.68 -1.84 5.75
C ARG A 154 -7.30 -0.66 4.98
N PHE A 155 -7.01 -0.53 3.67
CA PHE A 155 -7.62 0.49 2.81
C PHE A 155 -9.09 0.25 2.50
N ASN A 156 -9.55 -0.99 2.55
CA ASN A 156 -10.86 -1.38 2.04
C ASN A 156 -11.88 -1.70 3.14
N LYS A 157 -11.90 -0.92 4.23
CA LYS A 157 -13.00 -0.97 5.22
C LYS A 157 -14.39 -0.70 4.62
N SER A 158 -14.46 -0.10 3.42
CA SER A 158 -15.70 0.25 2.70
C SER A 158 -16.11 -0.74 1.59
N TRP A 159 -15.36 -1.82 1.39
CA TRP A 159 -15.81 -2.97 0.60
C TRP A 159 -16.32 -4.12 1.46
N LEU A 160 -15.94 -4.03 2.71
CA LEU A 160 -16.51 -4.66 3.86
C LEU A 160 -17.84 -4.00 4.21
N ILE A 161 -18.92 -4.75 4.00
CA ILE A 161 -20.21 -4.49 4.64
C ILE A 161 -19.95 -4.36 6.15
N SER A 162 -20.37 -3.25 6.76
CA SER A 162 -20.29 -3.06 8.20
C SER A 162 -21.33 -3.91 8.91
N VAL A 163 -20.91 -4.77 9.84
CA VAL A 163 -21.79 -5.43 10.82
C VAL A 163 -21.49 -4.76 12.16
N ASP A 164 -22.49 -4.08 12.72
CA ASP A 164 -22.48 -3.69 14.14
C ASP A 164 -23.36 -4.67 14.92
N GLY A 165 -22.83 -5.16 16.04
CA GLY A 165 -23.59 -5.48 17.26
C GLY A 165 -24.50 -6.72 17.27
N ASP A 166 -23.97 -7.79 17.87
CA ASP A 166 -24.56 -8.86 18.70
C ASP A 166 -25.92 -9.54 18.41
N SER A 167 -26.68 -9.17 17.37
CA SER A 167 -27.79 -10.04 16.91
C SER A 167 -28.23 -9.77 15.46
N PRO A 168 -28.24 -10.79 14.57
CA PRO A 168 -28.23 -10.59 13.12
C PRO A 168 -29.64 -10.59 12.49
N LEU A 169 -30.59 -9.82 13.02
CA LEU A 169 -31.99 -9.94 12.56
C LEU A 169 -32.68 -8.67 12.05
N ASN A 170 -32.07 -7.47 12.13
CA ASN A 170 -32.71 -6.27 11.58
C ASN A 170 -31.70 -5.30 10.95
N PHE A 171 -31.93 -4.96 9.67
CA PHE A 171 -31.19 -3.94 8.94
C PHE A 171 -31.90 -2.58 9.02
N HIS A 172 -31.23 -1.53 9.49
CA HIS A 172 -31.74 -0.15 9.39
C HIS A 172 -30.91 0.68 8.40
N TYR A 173 -31.61 1.22 7.41
CA TYR A 173 -31.04 1.95 6.28
C TYR A 173 -31.06 3.47 6.54
N ASN A 174 -29.90 4.11 6.60
CA ASN A 174 -29.80 5.57 6.64
C ASN A 174 -29.79 6.16 5.22
N LEU A 175 -31.00 6.39 4.71
CA LEU A 175 -31.30 6.85 3.36
C LEU A 175 -30.66 8.21 2.98
N LYS A 176 -30.19 9.01 3.96
CA LYS A 176 -29.59 10.34 3.69
C LYS A 176 -28.10 10.31 3.33
N ARG A 177 -27.38 9.21 3.58
CA ARG A 177 -25.91 9.14 3.39
C ARG A 177 -25.46 8.46 2.10
N THR A 178 -26.34 7.80 1.35
CA THR A 178 -25.97 6.80 0.33
C THR A 178 -26.33 7.18 -1.12
N ASN A 179 -26.53 8.45 -1.44
CA ASN A 179 -26.85 8.92 -2.81
C ASN A 179 -25.75 8.69 -3.88
N SER A 180 -24.82 7.74 -3.70
CA SER A 180 -23.76 7.44 -4.67
C SER A 180 -23.43 5.96 -4.86
N ILE A 181 -24.19 5.01 -4.30
CA ILE A 181 -23.93 3.58 -4.47
C ILE A 181 -25.10 2.90 -5.18
N GLN A 182 -24.98 2.74 -6.49
CA GLN A 182 -25.85 1.90 -7.30
C GLN A 182 -25.27 0.47 -7.36
N ILE A 183 -25.64 -0.39 -6.41
CA ILE A 183 -25.40 -1.84 -6.52
C ILE A 183 -26.71 -2.57 -6.19
N SER A 184 -27.09 -3.49 -7.08
CA SER A 184 -28.34 -4.26 -7.01
C SER A 184 -28.33 -5.28 -5.85
N PRO A 185 -29.36 -5.31 -4.96
CA PRO A 185 -29.45 -6.20 -3.79
C PRO A 185 -29.61 -7.70 -4.08
N LYS A 186 -29.85 -8.11 -5.33
CA LYS A 186 -30.26 -9.49 -5.65
C LYS A 186 -29.15 -10.54 -5.46
N GLY A 187 -27.88 -10.19 -5.62
CA GLY A 187 -26.78 -11.15 -5.50
C GLY A 187 -26.47 -11.62 -4.07
N ILE A 188 -27.03 -10.95 -3.05
CA ILE A 188 -26.74 -11.23 -1.63
C ILE A 188 -27.64 -12.37 -1.10
N LEU A 189 -28.81 -12.58 -1.69
CA LEU A 189 -29.76 -13.61 -1.27
C LEU A 189 -29.38 -15.01 -1.75
N ASP A 190 -28.62 -15.11 -2.84
CA ASP A 190 -28.39 -16.41 -3.47
C ASP A 190 -27.33 -17.25 -2.74
N HIS A 191 -26.29 -16.66 -2.12
CA HIS A 191 -25.13 -17.41 -1.56
C HIS A 191 -24.65 -16.93 -0.16
N PRO A 192 -25.46 -17.09 0.90
CA PRO A 192 -25.15 -16.63 2.26
C PRO A 192 -23.91 -17.27 2.90
N SER A 193 -23.55 -18.50 2.52
CA SER A 193 -22.33 -19.18 3.00
C SER A 193 -21.03 -18.50 2.55
N LYS A 194 -21.05 -17.85 1.39
CA LYS A 194 -19.90 -17.15 0.82
C LYS A 194 -19.59 -15.87 1.61
N VAL A 195 -20.62 -15.15 2.03
CA VAL A 195 -20.50 -13.96 2.89
C VAL A 195 -19.97 -14.32 4.30
N GLY A 196 -20.36 -15.49 4.83
CA GLY A 196 -19.81 -16.00 6.10
C GLY A 196 -18.32 -16.33 6.04
N GLN A 197 -17.85 -16.91 4.95
CA GLN A 197 -16.42 -17.17 4.71
C GLN A 197 -15.62 -15.88 4.54
N GLU A 198 -16.22 -14.89 3.89
CA GLU A 198 -15.66 -13.55 3.70
C GLU A 198 -15.42 -12.84 5.05
N ILE A 199 -16.37 -12.89 5.98
CA ILE A 199 -16.20 -12.31 7.33
C ILE A 199 -15.14 -13.07 8.14
N HIS A 200 -15.10 -14.41 8.03
CA HIS A 200 -14.11 -15.24 8.72
C HIS A 200 -12.66 -14.92 8.27
N ALA A 201 -12.44 -14.80 6.96
CA ALA A 201 -11.13 -14.48 6.40
C ALA A 201 -10.63 -13.08 6.78
N LEU A 202 -11.53 -12.13 6.99
CA LEU A 202 -11.19 -10.80 7.48
C LEU A 202 -10.81 -10.79 8.96
N ASN A 203 -11.46 -11.64 9.76
CA ASN A 203 -11.06 -11.85 11.16
C ASN A 203 -9.69 -12.54 11.25
N LEU A 204 -9.39 -13.50 10.36
CA LEU A 204 -8.05 -14.08 10.25
C LEU A 204 -7.02 -13.04 9.80
N THR A 205 -7.39 -12.13 8.89
CA THR A 205 -6.50 -11.05 8.44
C THR A 205 -6.22 -10.04 9.54
N ASN A 206 -7.24 -9.59 10.29
CA ASN A 206 -7.03 -8.69 11.43
C ASN A 206 -6.18 -9.36 12.52
N LYS A 207 -6.44 -10.63 12.83
CA LYS A 207 -5.63 -11.41 13.78
C LYS A 207 -4.21 -11.63 13.30
N ALA A 208 -4.00 -11.93 12.01
CA ALA A 208 -2.67 -12.06 11.41
C ALA A 208 -1.93 -10.72 11.42
N VAL A 209 -2.65 -9.62 11.21
CA VAL A 209 -2.08 -8.27 11.24
C VAL A 209 -1.78 -7.79 12.66
N GLU A 210 -2.55 -8.23 13.64
CA GLU A 210 -2.28 -8.04 15.07
C GLU A 210 -1.13 -8.94 15.54
N SER A 211 -0.98 -10.14 14.97
CA SER A 211 0.12 -11.06 15.24
C SER A 211 1.43 -10.71 14.50
N LEU A 212 1.40 -9.79 13.52
CA LEU A 212 2.56 -9.25 12.78
C LEU A 212 3.53 -8.42 13.63
N PHE A 213 3.20 -8.13 14.89
CA PHE A 213 4.17 -7.62 15.86
C PHE A 213 5.12 -8.72 16.37
N GLU A 214 4.92 -9.96 15.94
CA GLU A 214 5.92 -11.02 15.93
C GLU A 214 6.27 -11.40 14.49
N LYS A 215 7.51 -11.86 14.27
CA LYS A 215 7.90 -12.52 13.02
C LYS A 215 6.94 -13.69 12.76
N GLN A 216 6.07 -13.59 11.76
CA GLN A 216 5.13 -14.67 11.44
C GLN A 216 5.11 -15.04 9.97
N ASN A 217 5.31 -16.34 9.71
CA ASN A 217 4.85 -17.03 8.51
C ASN A 217 3.31 -16.98 8.51
N VAL A 218 2.73 -16.15 7.65
CA VAL A 218 1.28 -16.18 7.41
C VAL A 218 1.01 -17.35 6.46
N GLU A 219 0.11 -18.25 6.85
CA GLU A 219 -0.26 -19.42 6.05
C GLU A 219 -0.90 -19.00 4.71
N ASP A 220 -0.56 -19.70 3.64
CA ASP A 220 -1.03 -19.42 2.27
C ASP A 220 -2.56 -19.38 2.16
N GLU A 221 -3.27 -20.18 2.97
CA GLU A 221 -4.74 -20.22 3.01
C GLU A 221 -5.36 -18.88 3.47
N THR A 222 -4.68 -18.20 4.40
CA THR A 222 -5.10 -16.87 4.88
C THR A 222 -4.86 -15.81 3.82
N PHE A 223 -3.72 -15.86 3.11
CA PHE A 223 -3.44 -14.98 1.97
C PHE A 223 -4.42 -15.17 0.81
N GLN A 224 -4.75 -16.42 0.47
CA GLN A 224 -5.72 -16.73 -0.59
C GLN A 224 -7.11 -16.20 -0.25
N SER A 225 -7.54 -16.36 1.01
CA SER A 225 -8.84 -15.88 1.46
C SER A 225 -8.92 -14.35 1.43
N PHE A 226 -7.87 -13.69 1.93
CA PHE A 226 -7.68 -12.25 1.85
C PHE A 226 -7.72 -11.72 0.40
N TYR A 227 -7.09 -12.45 -0.51
CA TYR A 227 -7.07 -12.12 -1.92
C TYR A 227 -8.46 -12.25 -2.56
N LYS A 228 -9.19 -13.36 -2.35
CA LYS A 228 -10.52 -13.59 -2.96
C LYS A 228 -11.51 -12.47 -2.60
N LEU A 229 -11.46 -12.03 -1.35
CA LEU A 229 -12.23 -10.90 -0.82
C LEU A 229 -11.90 -9.56 -1.49
N ASN A 230 -10.61 -9.20 -1.57
CA ASN A 230 -10.20 -7.91 -2.11
C ASN A 230 -10.26 -7.86 -3.64
N MET A 231 -10.22 -9.00 -4.33
CA MET A 231 -10.09 -9.07 -5.80
C MET A 231 -11.34 -9.50 -6.54
N SER A 232 -12.34 -10.05 -5.85
CA SER A 232 -13.66 -10.35 -6.43
C SER A 232 -14.33 -9.10 -7.07
N GLY A 233 -13.93 -7.89 -6.67
CA GLY A 233 -14.47 -6.63 -7.19
C GLY A 233 -13.60 -5.85 -8.20
N LYS A 234 -12.33 -6.20 -8.46
CA LYS A 234 -11.44 -5.39 -9.34
C LYS A 234 -10.56 -6.24 -10.26
N HIS A 235 -10.87 -6.26 -11.56
CA HIS A 235 -9.93 -6.71 -12.57
C HIS A 235 -8.91 -5.62 -12.91
N ILE A 236 -7.69 -5.73 -12.40
CA ILE A 236 -6.55 -4.95 -12.91
C ILE A 236 -6.00 -5.64 -14.16
N ASN A 237 -6.47 -5.22 -15.33
CA ASN A 237 -5.92 -5.66 -16.61
C ASN A 237 -4.85 -4.66 -17.07
N SER A 238 -3.58 -4.94 -16.80
CA SER A 238 -2.48 -4.07 -17.26
C SER A 238 -1.16 -4.84 -17.36
N SER A 239 -0.42 -4.61 -18.44
CA SER A 239 0.96 -5.09 -18.58
C SER A 239 1.88 -4.34 -17.59
N ASN A 240 2.62 -5.09 -16.76
CA ASN A 240 3.61 -4.54 -15.81
C ASN A 240 4.65 -3.66 -16.52
N THR A 241 5.05 -4.03 -17.74
CA THR A 241 5.95 -3.26 -18.60
C THR A 241 5.40 -1.86 -18.88
N MET A 242 4.10 -1.75 -19.18
CA MET A 242 3.47 -0.45 -19.43
C MET A 242 3.39 0.38 -18.13
N ARG A 243 3.05 -0.24 -16.99
CA ARG A 243 3.07 0.45 -15.69
C ARG A 243 4.47 1.00 -15.37
N LEU A 244 5.51 0.20 -15.58
CA LEU A 244 6.89 0.63 -15.36
C LEU A 244 7.28 1.78 -16.30
N ALA A 245 6.94 1.72 -17.59
CA ALA A 245 7.21 2.81 -18.53
C ALA A 245 6.52 4.12 -18.09
N MET A 246 5.28 4.04 -17.61
CA MET A 246 4.56 5.23 -17.13
C MET A 246 5.11 5.75 -15.81
N LEU A 247 5.53 4.84 -14.92
CA LEU A 247 6.20 5.19 -13.66
C LEU A 247 7.54 5.88 -13.92
N TRP A 248 8.32 5.38 -14.88
CA TRP A 248 9.56 6.01 -15.34
C TRP A 248 9.31 7.42 -15.90
N LEU A 249 8.28 7.61 -16.72
CA LEU A 249 7.88 8.94 -17.19
C LEU A 249 7.51 9.86 -16.04
N TRP A 250 6.74 9.34 -15.07
CA TRP A 250 6.32 10.10 -13.89
C TRP A 250 7.52 10.53 -13.05
N ASP A 251 8.47 9.62 -12.80
CA ASP A 251 9.69 9.90 -12.06
C ASP A 251 10.53 10.96 -12.79
N ASN A 252 10.63 10.92 -14.12
CA ASN A 252 11.31 11.98 -14.90
C ASN A 252 10.58 13.32 -14.83
N ALA A 253 9.24 13.32 -14.89
CA ALA A 253 8.44 14.53 -14.81
C ALA A 253 8.57 15.18 -13.42
N HIS A 254 8.72 14.39 -12.36
CA HIS A 254 8.75 14.85 -10.98
C HIS A 254 10.15 14.82 -10.35
N LYS A 255 11.22 14.73 -11.17
CA LYS A 255 12.62 14.84 -10.72
C LYS A 255 12.86 16.07 -9.83
N ASP A 256 12.24 17.18 -10.20
CA ASP A 256 12.08 18.34 -9.33
C ASP A 256 10.61 18.41 -8.88
N PRO A 257 10.31 18.00 -7.63
CA PRO A 257 8.94 18.03 -7.11
C PRO A 257 8.33 19.43 -7.04
N SER A 258 9.15 20.48 -7.00
CA SER A 258 8.69 21.87 -6.94
C SER A 258 8.24 22.40 -8.31
N LYS A 259 8.73 21.78 -9.39
CA LYS A 259 8.46 22.19 -10.76
C LYS A 259 8.32 20.97 -11.68
N PRO A 260 7.22 20.21 -11.56
CA PRO A 260 7.00 19.05 -12.39
C PRO A 260 6.88 19.43 -13.87
N GLN A 261 7.50 18.63 -14.73
CA GLN A 261 7.44 18.80 -16.18
C GLN A 261 6.13 18.24 -16.74
N SER A 262 5.67 18.77 -17.88
CA SER A 262 4.48 18.27 -18.55
C SER A 262 4.75 16.92 -19.24
N PHE A 263 3.69 16.14 -19.47
CA PHE A 263 3.78 14.90 -20.25
C PHE A 263 4.47 15.12 -21.61
N ASP A 264 4.16 16.22 -22.30
CA ASP A 264 4.72 16.51 -23.62
C ASP A 264 6.23 16.81 -23.59
N ALA A 265 6.77 17.25 -22.45
CA ALA A 265 8.20 17.45 -22.28
C ALA A 265 8.95 16.12 -22.04
N VAL A 266 8.36 15.19 -21.27
CA VAL A 266 9.03 13.93 -20.88
C VAL A 266 8.75 12.76 -21.82
N TYR A 267 7.64 12.77 -22.54
CA TYR A 267 7.29 11.68 -23.48
C TYR A 267 8.33 11.46 -24.60
N PRO A 268 8.92 12.51 -25.22
CA PRO A 268 10.00 12.34 -26.17
C PRO A 268 11.21 11.60 -25.59
N LEU A 269 11.53 11.79 -24.30
CA LEU A 269 12.64 11.11 -23.63
C LEU A 269 12.41 9.59 -23.54
N LEU A 270 11.15 9.18 -23.29
CA LEU A 270 10.80 7.76 -23.30
C LEU A 270 10.97 7.17 -24.70
N LYS A 271 10.50 7.88 -25.73
CA LYS A 271 10.66 7.43 -27.12
C LYS A 271 12.12 7.26 -27.50
N GLU A 272 12.94 8.27 -27.25
CA GLU A 272 14.38 8.23 -27.54
C GLU A 272 15.07 7.06 -26.82
N LYS A 273 14.70 6.81 -25.56
CA LYS A 273 15.28 5.71 -24.76
C LYS A 273 14.90 4.33 -25.32
N VAL A 274 13.66 4.16 -25.76
CA VAL A 274 13.16 2.92 -26.40
C VAL A 274 13.80 2.73 -27.78
N GLU A 275 13.91 3.79 -28.59
CA GLU A 275 14.56 3.77 -29.91
C GLU A 275 16.04 3.39 -29.81
N LYS A 276 16.79 3.98 -28.87
CA LYS A 276 18.20 3.66 -28.64
C LYS A 276 18.41 2.21 -28.23
N ALA A 277 17.44 1.60 -27.55
CA ALA A 277 17.48 0.19 -27.19
C ALA A 277 17.10 -0.75 -28.35
N GLY A 278 16.66 -0.21 -29.50
CA GLY A 278 16.24 -1.00 -30.66
C GLY A 278 14.93 -1.77 -30.44
N MET A 279 14.11 -1.37 -29.46
CA MET A 279 12.88 -2.07 -29.12
C MET A 279 11.70 -1.58 -29.97
N SER A 280 11.21 -2.39 -30.92
CA SER A 280 10.11 -2.01 -31.83
C SER A 280 8.78 -2.72 -31.60
N ASP A 281 8.75 -3.81 -30.82
CA ASP A 281 7.63 -4.75 -30.86
C ASP A 281 6.70 -4.67 -29.63
N GLY A 282 5.42 -5.03 -29.82
CA GLY A 282 4.46 -5.26 -28.75
C GLY A 282 4.11 -4.00 -27.93
N VAL A 283 4.51 -3.98 -26.65
CA VAL A 283 4.27 -2.83 -25.76
C VAL A 283 5.05 -1.59 -26.23
N TRP A 284 6.25 -1.81 -26.77
CA TRP A 284 7.15 -0.75 -27.23
C TRP A 284 6.61 -0.07 -28.50
N GLU A 285 6.07 -0.84 -29.44
CA GLU A 285 5.36 -0.31 -30.61
C GLU A 285 4.25 0.67 -30.21
N GLN A 286 3.46 0.32 -29.18
CA GLN A 286 2.39 1.19 -28.68
C GLN A 286 2.94 2.50 -28.09
N ILE A 287 4.07 2.43 -27.38
CA ILE A 287 4.78 3.61 -26.85
C ILE A 287 5.24 4.51 -28.00
N MET A 288 5.66 3.95 -29.13
CA MET A 288 6.15 4.73 -30.26
C MET A 288 5.03 5.36 -31.10
N THR A 289 3.92 4.65 -31.28
CA THR A 289 2.88 4.97 -32.28
C THR A 289 1.60 5.56 -31.69
N ARG A 290 1.29 5.35 -30.40
CA ARG A 290 -0.02 5.68 -29.82
C ARG A 290 0.03 6.73 -28.71
N GLN A 291 0.59 7.91 -28.98
CA GLN A 291 0.77 8.99 -27.99
C GLN A 291 -0.48 9.29 -27.16
N LYS A 292 -1.67 9.41 -27.77
CA LYS A 292 -2.91 9.69 -27.03
C LYS A 292 -3.19 8.65 -25.94
N ARG A 293 -3.02 7.36 -26.27
CA ARG A 293 -3.22 6.26 -25.34
C ARG A 293 -2.16 6.23 -24.23
N ILE A 294 -0.92 6.58 -24.57
CA ILE A 294 0.16 6.69 -23.57
C ILE A 294 -0.11 7.85 -22.60
N ARG A 295 -0.64 8.97 -23.09
CA ARG A 295 -1.08 10.08 -22.23
C ARG A 295 -2.17 9.64 -21.25
N GLU A 296 -3.14 8.84 -21.69
CA GLU A 296 -4.19 8.28 -20.81
C GLU A 296 -3.62 7.34 -19.73
N TYR A 297 -2.62 6.52 -20.10
CA TYR A 297 -1.91 5.65 -19.15
C TYR A 297 -1.08 6.44 -18.13
N TYR A 298 -0.41 7.49 -18.59
CA TYR A 298 0.30 8.42 -17.73
C TYR A 298 -0.65 9.11 -16.75
N ALA A 299 -1.77 9.65 -17.22
CA ALA A 299 -2.79 10.26 -16.37
C ALA A 299 -3.38 9.28 -15.35
N SER A 300 -3.57 8.02 -15.73
CA SER A 300 -4.04 6.98 -14.81
C SER A 300 -2.99 6.65 -13.74
N THR A 301 -1.71 6.64 -14.11
CA THR A 301 -0.58 6.43 -13.18
C THR A 301 -0.48 7.58 -12.19
N ASP A 302 -0.52 8.82 -12.68
CA ASP A 302 -0.52 10.01 -11.82
C ASP A 302 -1.71 10.00 -10.86
N PHE A 303 -2.92 9.72 -11.35
CA PHE A 303 -4.10 9.56 -10.50
C PHE A 303 -3.91 8.51 -9.41
N CYS A 304 -3.33 7.35 -9.73
CA CYS A 304 -3.04 6.30 -8.77
C CYS A 304 -2.08 6.75 -7.67
N ILE A 305 -1.01 7.49 -8.05
CA ILE A 305 -0.03 8.06 -7.12
C ILE A 305 -0.69 9.10 -6.22
N GLN A 306 -1.40 10.07 -6.79
CA GLN A 306 -2.01 11.18 -6.02
C GLN A 306 -3.08 10.70 -5.03
N ASN A 307 -3.80 9.62 -5.37
CA ASN A 307 -4.93 9.12 -4.59
C ASN A 307 -4.63 7.82 -3.82
N TYR A 308 -3.37 7.35 -3.78
CA TYR A 308 -2.97 6.12 -3.08
C TYR A 308 -3.85 4.93 -3.46
N THR A 309 -4.06 4.73 -4.75
CA THR A 309 -4.99 3.73 -5.27
C THR A 309 -4.37 2.95 -6.41
N ILE A 310 -5.02 1.87 -6.79
CA ILE A 310 -4.66 1.09 -7.97
C ILE A 310 -5.91 0.86 -8.82
N THR A 311 -5.81 1.25 -10.09
CA THR A 311 -6.87 1.06 -11.08
C THR A 311 -6.32 0.35 -12.31
N SER A 312 -7.22 -0.16 -13.15
CA SER A 312 -6.85 -0.64 -14.49
C SER A 312 -6.25 0.52 -15.30
N LEU A 313 -5.21 0.25 -16.09
CA LEU A 313 -4.65 1.26 -16.99
C LEU A 313 -5.58 1.58 -18.16
N LYS A 314 -6.67 0.84 -18.37
CA LYS A 314 -7.77 1.21 -19.28
C LYS A 314 -9.06 1.41 -18.49
N LYS A 315 -9.80 2.49 -18.79
CA LYS A 315 -11.25 2.52 -18.56
C LYS A 315 -11.95 1.62 -19.57
#